data_AF-A0A7K4KWL0-F1
#
_entry.id   AF-A0A7K4KWL0-F1
#
_cell.length_a   1.000
_cell.length_b   1.000
_cell.length_c   1.000
_cell.angle_alpha   90.00
_cell.angle_beta   90.00
_cell.angle_gamma   90.00
#
_symmetry.space_group_name_H-M   'P 1'
#
loop_
_entity.id
_entity.type
_entity.pdbx_description
1 polymer ?
#
loop_
_entity_poly.entity_id
_entity_poly.type
_entity_poly.pdbx_seq_one_letter_code
_entity_poly.pdbx_strand_id
1 'polypeptide(L)'
;MDTAHLITAFGTDDTVQFSKGQKFSKSLFLMKKRGSSDSTDPKIFFTYDLRLDNFAVPAEETKYACTFISLPMVKKKHHIYKVHCEVLL
;
A
#
# COMPACT_ATOMS: atom_id res chain seq x y z
N MET A 1 -13.38 12.02 7.34
CA MET A 1 -12.51 10.84 7.54
C MET A 1 -13.47 9.68 7.72
N ASP A 2 -13.57 8.80 6.73
CA ASP A 2 -14.71 7.89 6.57
C ASP A 2 -14.23 6.45 6.32
N THR A 3 -13.54 5.90 7.33
CA THR A 3 -13.06 4.52 7.33
C THR A 3 -14.09 3.65 8.02
N ALA A 4 -14.65 2.68 7.31
CA ALA A 4 -15.57 1.71 7.88
C ALA A 4 -14.80 0.46 8.34
N HIS A 5 -15.25 -0.14 9.43
CA HIS A 5 -14.73 -1.42 9.91
C HIS A 5 -15.73 -2.53 9.56
N LEU A 6 -15.35 -3.38 8.61
CA LEU A 6 -16.13 -4.55 8.24
C LEU A 6 -15.80 -5.69 9.20
N ILE A 7 -16.81 -6.22 9.87
CA ILE A 7 -16.71 -7.43 10.69
C ILE A 7 -17.44 -8.55 9.95
N THR A 8 -16.75 -9.65 9.71
CA THR A 8 -17.30 -10.83 9.04
C THR A 8 -17.17 -12.05 9.95
N ALA A 9 -18.18 -12.92 9.95
CA ALA A 9 -18.08 -14.24 10.53
C ALA A 9 -18.63 -15.27 9.54
N PHE A 10 -18.09 -16.49 9.58
CA PHE A 10 -18.54 -17.59 8.75
C PHE A 10 -18.74 -18.86 9.59
N GLY A 11 -19.80 -19.61 9.30
CA GLY A 11 -20.06 -20.93 9.88
C GLY A 11 -19.78 -22.02 8.85
N THR A 12 -19.42 -23.22 9.33
CA THR A 12 -19.27 -24.41 8.48
C THR A 12 -20.54 -25.28 8.42
N ASP A 13 -21.58 -24.89 9.18
CA ASP A 13 -22.90 -25.50 9.24
C ASP A 13 -24.00 -24.41 9.16
N ASP A 14 -25.26 -24.76 9.44
CA ASP A 14 -26.40 -23.81 9.45
C ASP A 14 -26.33 -22.79 10.61
N THR A 15 -25.26 -22.80 11.41
CA THR A 15 -25.05 -21.87 12.52
C THR A 15 -23.84 -20.98 12.29
N VAL A 16 -23.99 -19.68 12.54
CA VAL A 16 -22.87 -18.74 12.52
C VAL A 16 -22.28 -18.67 13.93
N GLN A 17 -21.12 -19.29 14.13
CA GLN A 17 -20.41 -19.23 15.41
C GLN A 17 -19.42 -18.07 15.44
N PHE A 18 -19.44 -17.28 16.52
CA PHE A 18 -18.51 -16.16 16.72
C PHE A 18 -17.26 -16.58 17.50
N SER A 19 -16.76 -17.79 17.23
CA SER A 19 -15.60 -18.37 17.91
C SER A 19 -14.27 -17.90 17.28
N LYS A 20 -13.16 -18.06 18.03
CA LYS A 20 -11.82 -17.64 17.59
C LYS A 20 -11.42 -18.43 16.32
N GLY A 21 -11.17 -17.72 15.23
CA GLY A 21 -10.80 -18.30 13.91
C GLY A 21 -11.91 -18.23 12.85
N GLN A 22 -13.16 -18.00 13.26
CA GLN A 22 -14.32 -17.88 12.35
C GLN A 22 -14.80 -16.44 12.18
N LYS A 23 -14.15 -15.48 12.85
CA LYS A 23 -14.43 -14.05 12.79
C LYS A 23 -13.20 -13.28 12.27
N PHE A 24 -13.43 -12.35 11.36
CA PHE A 24 -12.41 -11.44 10.84
C PHE A 24 -12.90 -10.00 10.88
N SER A 25 -11.94 -9.08 10.97
CA SER A 25 -12.19 -7.64 10.87
C SER A 25 -11.28 -7.06 9.80
N LYS A 26 -11.83 -6.20 8.94
CA LYS A 26 -11.08 -5.50 7.90
C LYS A 26 -11.52 -4.06 7.80
N SER A 27 -10.57 -3.14 7.82
CA SER A 27 -10.84 -1.72 7.56
C SER A 27 -10.98 -1.50 6.06
N LEU A 28 -12.06 -0.82 5.65
CA LEU A 28 -12.39 -0.52 4.26
C LEU A 28 -12.79 0.94 4.12
N PHE A 29 -12.53 1.50 2.94
CA PHE A 29 -13.00 2.83 2.57
C PHE A 29 -14.23 2.70 1.68
N LEU A 30 -15.44 2.86 2.25
CA LEU A 30 -16.71 2.64 1.54
C LEU A 30 -17.04 3.78 0.59
N MET A 31 -16.74 5.02 0.98
CA MET A 31 -16.98 6.21 0.16
C MET A 31 -15.84 6.49 -0.82
N LYS A 32 -15.37 5.47 -1.54
CA LYS A 32 -14.40 5.70 -2.63
C LYS A 32 -15.10 6.44 -3.75
N LYS A 33 -15.02 7.78 -3.73
CA LYS A 33 -15.35 8.61 -4.89
C LYS A 33 -14.47 8.12 -6.04
N ARG A 34 -15.04 7.41 -7.00
CA ARG A 34 -14.40 7.25 -8.31
C ARG A 34 -14.29 8.67 -8.87
N GLY A 35 -13.13 9.28 -8.71
CA GLY A 35 -12.79 10.42 -9.56
C GLY A 35 -12.93 9.97 -11.01
N SER A 36 -13.23 10.90 -11.91
CA SER A 36 -13.14 10.70 -13.37
C SER A 36 -11.68 10.49 -13.83
N SER A 37 -10.96 9.66 -13.10
CA SER A 37 -9.53 9.50 -13.04
C SER A 37 -9.20 8.04 -12.76
N ASP A 38 -9.90 7.11 -13.42
CA ASP A 38 -9.12 6.10 -14.15
C ASP A 38 -8.28 6.88 -15.16
N SER A 39 -7.27 7.53 -14.60
CA SER A 39 -6.41 8.53 -15.17
C SER A 39 -5.69 7.77 -16.24
N THR A 40 -6.01 8.05 -17.51
CA THR A 40 -5.23 7.60 -18.65
C THR A 40 -3.77 7.80 -18.29
N ASP A 41 -3.08 6.70 -17.97
CA ASP A 41 -1.66 6.73 -17.73
C ASP A 41 -1.05 7.48 -18.93
N PRO A 42 -0.11 8.41 -18.70
CA PRO A 42 0.50 9.13 -19.79
C PRO A 42 1.07 8.11 -20.78
N LYS A 43 0.88 8.33 -22.08
CA LYS A 43 1.32 7.38 -23.11
C LYS A 43 2.82 7.05 -23.04
N ILE A 44 3.60 7.96 -22.45
CA ILE A 44 5.05 7.80 -22.25
C ILE A 44 5.33 8.09 -20.78
N PHE A 45 5.81 7.07 -20.06
CA PHE A 45 6.28 7.19 -18.69
C PHE A 45 7.52 6.33 -18.47
N PHE A 46 8.25 6.64 -17.41
CA PHE A 46 9.39 5.88 -16.94
C PHE A 46 9.16 5.54 -15.48
N THR A 47 9.45 4.29 -15.11
CA THR A 47 9.43 3.85 -13.71
C THR A 47 10.84 3.89 -13.16
N TYR A 48 10.98 4.36 -11.93
CA TYR A 48 12.26 4.37 -11.22
C TYR A 48 12.06 3.84 -9.81
N ASP A 49 12.82 2.80 -9.48
CA ASP A 49 12.74 2.15 -8.19
C ASP A 49 13.58 2.92 -7.17
N LEU A 50 12.91 3.41 -6.13
CA LEU A 50 13.54 4.04 -4.98
C LEU A 50 13.65 3.00 -3.87
N ARG A 51 14.80 2.33 -3.77
CA ARG A 51 15.02 1.22 -2.84
C ARG A 51 16.10 1.55 -1.82
N LEU A 52 15.88 1.04 -0.60
CA LEU A 52 16.89 0.97 0.44
C LEU A 52 17.41 -0.46 0.46
N ASP A 53 18.48 -0.71 -0.30
CA ASP A 53 19.01 -2.07 -0.47
C ASP A 53 19.79 -2.54 0.76
N ASN A 54 19.61 -3.80 1.14
CA ASN A 54 20.37 -4.51 2.18
C ASN A 54 20.39 -3.80 3.55
N PHE A 55 19.31 -3.13 3.93
CA PHE A 55 19.21 -2.52 5.26
C PHE A 55 18.97 -3.58 6.33
N ALA A 56 19.99 -3.83 7.16
CA ALA A 56 19.86 -4.67 8.32
C ALA A 56 18.94 -3.98 9.35
N VAL A 57 17.73 -4.50 9.51
CA VAL A 57 16.76 -3.99 10.49
C VAL A 57 17.28 -4.31 11.90
N PRO A 58 17.62 -3.31 12.73
CA PRO A 58 18.08 -3.56 14.10
C PRO A 58 16.97 -4.18 14.96
N ALA A 59 17.36 -4.97 15.97
CA ALA A 59 16.42 -5.64 16.88
C ALA A 59 15.71 -4.71 17.88
N GLU A 60 16.01 -3.41 17.83
CA GLU A 60 15.41 -2.40 18.70
C GLU A 60 13.96 -2.09 18.29
N GLU A 61 13.10 -1.73 19.25
CA GLU A 61 11.64 -1.66 19.07
C GLU A 61 11.17 -0.71 17.95
N THR A 62 11.90 0.37 17.67
CA THR A 62 11.56 1.29 16.58
C THR A 62 12.81 1.88 15.97
N LYS A 63 12.92 1.82 14.64
CA LYS A 63 14.02 2.41 13.87
C LYS A 63 13.55 3.15 12.64
N TYR A 64 14.13 4.32 12.42
CA TYR A 64 13.96 5.12 11.23
C TYR A 64 15.24 5.07 10.41
N ALA A 65 15.12 4.76 9.12
CA ALA A 65 16.22 4.72 8.18
C ALA A 65 16.05 5.82 7.14
N CYS A 66 17.15 6.50 6.82
CA CYS A 66 17.21 7.49 5.76
C CYS A 66 18.37 7.12 4.83
N THR A 67 18.18 7.29 3.53
CA THR A 67 19.24 7.07 2.53
C THR A 67 19.20 8.16 1.48
N PHE A 68 20.35 8.45 0.90
CA PHE A 68 20.47 9.31 -0.27
C PHE A 68 20.33 8.44 -1.52
N ILE A 69 19.27 8.64 -2.29
CA ILE A 69 19.05 7.93 -3.54
C ILE A 69 19.48 8.85 -4.69
N SER A 70 20.47 8.41 -5.45
CA SER A 70 20.85 9.09 -6.69
C SER A 70 19.73 8.94 -7.71
N LEU A 71 19.19 10.05 -8.18
CA LEU A 71 18.24 10.05 -9.28
C LEU A 71 18.97 9.77 -10.60
N PRO A 72 18.31 9.13 -11.58
CA PRO A 72 18.91 8.89 -12.88
C PRO A 72 19.18 10.23 -13.57
N MET A 73 20.25 10.30 -14.37
CA MET A 73 20.54 11.48 -15.17
C MET A 73 19.43 11.68 -16.22
N VAL A 74 18.59 12.68 -15.99
CA VAL A 74 17.51 13.05 -16.91
C VAL A 74 17.93 14.23 -17.79
N LYS A 75 17.61 14.14 -19.10
CA LYS A 75 17.91 15.22 -20.06
C LYS A 75 16.93 16.40 -19.98
N LYS A 76 15.79 16.22 -19.33
CA LYS A 76 14.69 17.19 -19.21
C LYS A 76 14.02 17.05 -17.84
N LYS A 77 13.22 18.05 -17.44
CA LYS A 77 12.41 17.99 -16.21
C LYS A 77 11.26 16.99 -16.39
N HIS A 78 11.03 16.14 -15.39
CA HIS A 78 9.93 15.18 -15.34
C HIS A 78 8.98 15.49 -14.18
N HIS A 79 7.72 15.08 -14.31
CA HIS A 79 6.70 15.18 -13.24
C HIS A 79 6.40 13.78 -12.72
N ILE A 80 6.45 13.60 -11.39
CA ILE A 80 6.01 12.36 -10.75
C ILE A 80 4.49 12.41 -10.70
N TYR A 81 3.83 11.54 -11.46
CA TYR A 81 2.37 11.46 -11.52
C TYR A 81 1.79 10.33 -10.67
N LYS A 82 2.61 9.33 -10.33
CA LYS A 82 2.21 8.15 -9.57
C LYS A 82 3.38 7.63 -8.75
N VAL A 83 3.08 7.20 -7.53
CA VAL A 83 4.02 6.55 -6.60
C VAL A 83 3.33 5.31 -6.05
N HIS A 84 4.05 4.19 -5.98
CA HIS A 84 3.59 2.98 -5.29
C HIS A 84 4.60 2.60 -4.21
N CYS A 85 4.11 1.90 -3.20
CA CYS A 85 4.95 1.32 -2.16
C CYS A 85 5.24 -0.14 -2.53
N GLU A 86 6.50 -0.54 -2.43
CA GLU A 86 6.93 -1.92 -2.59
C GLU A 86 7.67 -2.33 -1.31
N VAL A 87 7.30 -3.48 -0.77
CA VAL A 87 7.97 -4.09 0.39
C VAL A 87 8.44 -5.47 -0.04
N LEU A 88 9.76 -5.66 -0.12
CA LEU A 88 10.40 -6.93 -0.41
C LEU A 88 10.75 -7.57 0.94
N LEU A 89 10.12 -8.72 1.25
CA LEU A 89 10.35 -9.52 2.46
C LEU A 89 11.40 -10.61 2.19
#